data_AF-A0A8T5QUH7-F1
#
_entry.id   AF-A0A8T5QUH7-F1
#
_cell.length_a   1.000
_cell.length_b   1.000
_cell.length_c   1.000
_cell.angle_alpha   90.00
_cell.angle_beta   90.00
_cell.angle_gamma   90.00
#
_symmetry.space_group_name_H-M   'P 1'
#
loop_
_entity.id
_entity.type
_entity.pdbx_description
1 polymer ?
#
loop_
_entity_poly.entity_id
_entity_poly.type
_entity_poly.pdbx_seq_one_letter_code
_entity_poly.pdbx_strand_id
1 'polypeptide(L)'
;MAIKNKEKNIIYGIFLVIYLFLIYYNHINDSKWLIDNVLSIALITFIFLISGWLKLDKYTFVLFNLALLTHNLGTFDFYSWSYSFIEYDMIVHFFNSLVGGIILFNFVVLKLHLNKKETPAHKLISEHKLIMIILVIALVTTLGTMVELLEFFGFSFLGTGDGILFYGSGDGIFQNYSDTMVDVLVNLIGAIFGVIIYYLKSYKKIVSF
;
A
#
# COMPACT_ATOMS: atom_id res chain seq x y z
N MET A 1 19.94 -3.52 -0.31
CA MET A 1 20.95 -2.55 -0.80
C MET A 1 20.18 -1.29 -1.13
N ALA A 2 20.62 -0.11 -0.68
CA ALA A 2 19.90 1.12 -1.01
C ALA A 2 19.82 1.30 -2.53
N ILE A 3 18.68 1.79 -3.02
CA ILE A 3 18.48 2.04 -4.45
C ILE A 3 19.50 3.07 -4.95
N LYS A 4 20.13 2.82 -6.12
CA LYS A 4 21.05 3.80 -6.72
C LYS A 4 20.25 4.99 -7.25
N ASN A 5 20.77 6.21 -7.11
CA ASN A 5 20.07 7.43 -7.56
C ASN A 5 19.61 7.36 -9.02
N LYS A 6 20.45 6.84 -9.92
CA LYS A 6 20.08 6.67 -11.34
C LYS A 6 18.88 5.73 -11.52
N GLU A 7 18.88 4.58 -10.85
CA GLU A 7 17.78 3.61 -10.92
C GLU A 7 16.49 4.19 -10.33
N LYS A 8 16.60 4.90 -9.20
CA LYS A 8 15.49 5.59 -8.55
C LYS A 8 14.83 6.59 -9.50
N ASN A 9 15.63 7.43 -10.15
CA ASN A 9 15.14 8.44 -11.08
C ASN A 9 14.47 7.81 -12.31
N ILE A 10 15.02 6.71 -12.82
CA ILE A 10 14.43 5.98 -13.95
C ILE A 10 13.07 5.39 -13.56
N ILE A 11 12.98 4.70 -12.42
CA ILE A 11 11.72 4.10 -11.96
C ILE A 11 10.67 5.18 -11.73
N TYR A 12 11.02 6.27 -11.04
CA TYR A 12 10.13 7.41 -10.83
C TYR A 12 9.66 8.00 -12.17
N GLY A 13 10.57 8.24 -13.11
CA GLY A 13 10.23 8.78 -14.43
C GLY A 13 9.27 7.88 -15.21
N ILE A 14 9.44 6.56 -15.16
CA ILE A 14 8.54 5.60 -15.81
C ILE A 14 7.13 5.70 -15.23
N PHE A 15 6.98 5.62 -13.90
CA PHE A 15 5.67 5.70 -13.28
C PHE A 15 5.02 7.07 -13.43
N LEU A 16 5.81 8.16 -13.38
CA LEU A 16 5.30 9.50 -13.66
C LEU A 16 4.71 9.60 -15.07
N VAL A 17 5.38 9.06 -16.09
CA VAL A 17 4.86 9.02 -17.45
C VAL A 17 3.58 8.18 -17.55
N ILE A 18 3.51 7.05 -16.83
CA ILE A 18 2.29 6.23 -16.77
C ILE A 18 1.12 7.05 -16.19
N TYR A 19 1.30 7.70 -15.03
CA TYR A 19 0.22 8.49 -14.44
C TYR A 19 -0.17 9.70 -15.29
N LEU A 20 0.77 10.37 -15.96
CA LEU A 20 0.46 11.43 -16.90
C LEU A 20 -0.38 10.92 -18.08
N PHE A 21 -0.09 9.72 -18.57
CA PHE A 21 -0.92 9.06 -19.58
C PHE A 21 -2.32 8.73 -19.04
N LEU A 22 -2.45 8.20 -17.82
CA LEU A 22 -3.75 7.92 -17.20
C LEU A 22 -4.58 9.20 -16.97
N ILE A 23 -3.95 10.31 -16.55
CA ILE A 23 -4.63 11.61 -16.44
C ILE A 23 -5.14 12.07 -17.80
N TYR A 24 -4.31 11.99 -18.85
CA TYR A 24 -4.73 12.37 -20.20
C TYR A 24 -5.89 11.49 -20.70
N TYR A 25 -5.80 10.18 -20.49
CA TYR A 25 -6.87 9.24 -20.81
C TYR A 25 -8.16 9.58 -20.06
N ASN A 26 -8.09 9.82 -18.75
CA ASN A 26 -9.25 10.16 -17.94
C ASN A 26 -9.86 11.50 -18.32
N HIS A 27 -9.04 12.47 -18.72
CA HIS A 27 -9.51 13.76 -19.22
C HIS A 27 -10.31 13.62 -20.53
N ILE A 28 -9.88 12.77 -21.46
CA ILE A 28 -10.61 12.54 -22.72
C ILE A 28 -11.94 11.81 -22.49
N ASN A 29 -11.97 10.89 -21.54
CA ASN A 29 -13.13 10.04 -21.26
C ASN A 29 -14.05 10.60 -20.17
N ASP A 30 -13.82 11.81 -19.67
CA ASP A 30 -14.53 12.43 -18.55
C ASP A 30 -14.64 11.50 -17.32
N SER A 31 -13.55 10.79 -17.05
CA SER A 31 -13.47 9.77 -16.00
C SER A 31 -13.14 10.40 -14.65
N LYS A 32 -13.85 9.94 -13.62
CA LYS A 32 -13.70 10.39 -12.22
C LYS A 32 -12.32 10.10 -11.63
N TRP A 33 -11.59 9.12 -12.17
CA TRP A 33 -10.24 8.72 -11.75
C TRP A 33 -9.15 9.77 -11.98
N LEU A 34 -9.49 10.92 -12.59
CA LEU A 34 -8.54 12.01 -12.82
C LEU A 34 -7.89 12.48 -11.50
N ILE A 35 -8.69 12.63 -10.44
CA ILE A 35 -8.21 13.14 -9.15
C ILE A 35 -7.27 12.13 -8.47
N ASP A 36 -7.65 10.85 -8.44
CA ASP A 36 -6.83 9.76 -7.90
C ASP A 36 -5.46 9.66 -8.57
N ASN A 37 -5.40 9.83 -9.89
CA ASN A 37 -4.14 9.83 -10.62
C ASN A 37 -3.28 11.06 -10.31
N VAL A 38 -3.88 12.24 -10.10
CA VAL A 38 -3.16 13.44 -9.66
C VAL A 38 -2.58 13.25 -8.26
N LEU A 39 -3.38 12.72 -7.33
CA LEU A 39 -2.92 12.39 -5.98
C LEU A 39 -1.84 11.32 -6.01
N SER A 40 -1.94 10.38 -6.94
CA SER A 40 -0.92 9.34 -7.12
C SER A 40 0.41 9.93 -7.58
N ILE A 41 0.40 10.92 -8.49
CA ILE A 41 1.61 11.69 -8.84
C ILE A 41 2.18 12.38 -7.60
N ALA A 42 1.35 13.05 -6.80
CA ALA A 42 1.79 13.72 -5.59
C ALA A 42 2.42 12.73 -4.60
N LEU A 43 1.81 11.54 -4.43
CA LEU A 43 2.27 10.52 -3.52
C LEU A 43 3.58 9.85 -4.00
N ILE A 44 3.71 9.47 -5.28
CA ILE A 44 4.99 8.92 -5.78
C ILE A 44 6.11 9.96 -5.71
N THR A 45 5.79 11.24 -5.90
CA THR A 45 6.75 12.34 -5.76
C THR A 45 7.19 12.47 -4.31
N PHE A 46 6.25 12.45 -3.37
CA PHE A 46 6.53 12.48 -1.94
C PHE A 46 7.42 11.30 -1.53
N ILE A 47 7.05 10.07 -1.89
CA ILE A 47 7.84 8.87 -1.58
C ILE A 47 9.21 8.90 -2.28
N PHE A 48 9.31 9.42 -3.51
CA PHE A 48 10.59 9.60 -4.19
C PHE A 48 11.54 10.52 -3.39
N LEU A 49 11.02 11.61 -2.83
CA LEU A 49 11.78 12.55 -2.00
C LEU A 49 12.22 11.93 -0.67
N ILE A 50 11.33 11.19 0.02
CA ILE A 50 11.64 10.60 1.33
C ILE A 50 12.21 9.17 1.26
N SER A 51 12.35 8.59 0.07
CA SER A 51 12.83 7.21 -0.15
C SER A 51 14.15 6.89 0.54
N GLY A 52 15.07 7.85 0.63
CA GLY A 52 16.34 7.71 1.33
C GLY A 52 16.17 7.62 2.85
N TRP A 53 15.24 8.40 3.41
CA TRP A 53 14.91 8.36 4.84
C TRP A 53 14.19 7.06 5.22
N LEU A 54 13.30 6.58 4.34
CA LEU A 54 12.63 5.28 4.45
C LEU A 54 13.54 4.09 4.15
N LYS A 55 14.75 4.33 3.61
CA LYS A 55 15.72 3.31 3.19
C LYS A 55 15.09 2.25 2.25
N LEU A 56 14.30 2.70 1.28
CA LEU A 56 13.69 1.81 0.29
C LEU A 56 14.78 1.20 -0.63
N ASP A 57 14.68 -0.11 -0.87
CA ASP A 57 15.46 -0.76 -1.91
C ASP A 57 14.74 -0.66 -3.26
N LYS A 58 15.41 -1.09 -4.34
CA LYS A 58 14.84 -1.05 -5.69
C LYS A 58 13.48 -1.78 -5.75
N TYR A 59 13.37 -2.92 -5.10
CA TYR A 59 12.18 -3.76 -5.17
C TYR A 59 11.03 -3.16 -4.37
N THR A 60 11.28 -2.65 -3.15
CA THR A 60 10.22 -2.02 -2.36
C THR A 60 9.73 -0.73 -3.01
N PHE A 61 10.62 0.03 -3.67
CA PHE A 61 10.20 1.21 -4.43
C PHE A 61 9.35 0.84 -5.65
N VAL A 62 9.71 -0.21 -6.41
CA VAL A 62 8.87 -0.70 -7.52
C VAL A 62 7.54 -1.23 -7.00
N LEU A 63 7.53 -2.03 -5.94
CA LEU A 63 6.31 -2.57 -5.34
C LEU A 63 5.37 -1.46 -4.87
N PHE A 64 5.90 -0.40 -4.25
CA PHE A 64 5.10 0.77 -3.86
C PHE A 64 4.38 1.39 -5.06
N ASN A 65 5.12 1.63 -6.15
CA ASN A 65 4.54 2.23 -7.34
C ASN A 65 3.54 1.29 -8.04
N LEU A 66 3.78 -0.03 -8.03
CA LEU A 66 2.85 -1.02 -8.54
C LEU A 66 1.56 -1.12 -7.72
N ALA A 67 1.66 -1.05 -6.39
CA ALA A 67 0.51 -1.04 -5.48
C ALA A 67 -0.42 0.16 -5.77
N LEU A 68 0.19 1.34 -5.92
CA LEU A 68 -0.57 2.53 -6.32
C LEU A 68 -1.13 2.41 -7.74
N LEU A 69 -0.37 1.83 -8.67
CA LEU A 69 -0.84 1.63 -10.05
C LEU A 69 -2.03 0.69 -10.08
N THR A 70 -2.02 -0.42 -9.33
CA THR A 70 -3.15 -1.36 -9.26
C THR A 70 -4.42 -0.67 -8.79
N HIS A 71 -4.35 0.20 -7.79
CA HIS A 71 -5.51 1.00 -7.38
C HIS A 71 -6.01 1.89 -8.55
N ASN A 72 -5.11 2.56 -9.27
CA ASN A 72 -5.50 3.45 -10.37
C ASN A 72 -5.92 2.73 -11.66
N LEU A 73 -5.79 1.40 -11.76
CA LEU A 73 -6.31 0.63 -12.90
C LEU A 73 -7.83 0.63 -12.97
N GLY A 74 -8.51 1.12 -11.94
CA GLY A 74 -9.92 1.46 -12.05
C GLY A 74 -10.22 2.52 -13.12
N THR A 75 -9.22 3.28 -13.58
CA THR A 75 -9.27 4.07 -14.83
C THR A 75 -9.84 3.28 -16.02
N PHE A 76 -9.67 1.96 -16.02
CA PHE A 76 -10.17 1.04 -17.05
C PHE A 76 -11.33 0.15 -16.56
N ASP A 77 -12.08 0.61 -15.56
CA ASP A 77 -13.20 -0.10 -14.92
C ASP A 77 -12.83 -1.44 -14.28
N PHE A 78 -11.57 -1.63 -13.86
CA PHE A 78 -11.15 -2.90 -13.23
C PHE A 78 -11.92 -3.21 -11.94
N TYR A 79 -12.46 -2.21 -11.25
CA TYR A 79 -13.32 -2.40 -10.07
C TYR A 79 -14.64 -3.11 -10.39
N SER A 80 -15.08 -3.17 -11.65
CA SER A 80 -16.24 -3.98 -12.03
C SER A 80 -15.90 -5.47 -12.22
N TRP A 81 -14.63 -5.84 -12.13
CA TRP A 81 -14.20 -7.21 -12.31
C TRP A 81 -14.36 -8.02 -11.01
N SER A 82 -14.98 -9.18 -11.13
CA SER A 82 -15.04 -10.19 -10.08
C SER A 82 -14.95 -11.60 -10.67
N TYR A 83 -14.37 -12.51 -9.90
CA TYR A 83 -14.34 -13.93 -10.22
C TYR A 83 -14.66 -14.76 -8.97
N SER A 84 -15.83 -15.40 -8.97
CA SER A 84 -16.35 -16.11 -7.79
C SER A 84 -16.49 -15.15 -6.60
N PHE A 85 -15.85 -15.43 -5.47
CA PHE A 85 -15.84 -14.59 -4.27
C PHE A 85 -14.65 -13.61 -4.21
N ILE A 86 -13.88 -13.48 -5.31
CA ILE A 86 -12.73 -12.57 -5.37
C ILE A 86 -13.11 -11.38 -6.24
N GLU A 87 -13.15 -10.20 -5.64
CA GLU A 87 -13.38 -8.94 -6.32
C GLU A 87 -12.05 -8.23 -6.57
N TYR A 88 -11.99 -7.38 -7.60
CA TYR A 88 -10.77 -6.62 -7.88
C TYR A 88 -10.34 -5.77 -6.68
N ASP A 89 -11.31 -5.23 -5.96
CA ASP A 89 -11.07 -4.39 -4.80
C ASP A 89 -10.30 -5.14 -3.70
N MET A 90 -10.70 -6.38 -3.43
CA MET A 90 -9.97 -7.26 -2.51
C MET A 90 -8.51 -7.48 -2.92
N ILE A 91 -8.22 -7.51 -4.24
CA ILE A 91 -6.84 -7.62 -4.73
C ILE A 91 -6.07 -6.34 -4.43
N VAL A 92 -6.69 -5.17 -4.64
CA VAL A 92 -6.09 -3.86 -4.34
C VAL A 92 -5.80 -3.73 -2.86
N HIS A 93 -6.78 -3.99 -1.98
CA HIS A 93 -6.61 -3.98 -0.52
C HIS A 93 -5.49 -4.92 -0.06
N PHE A 94 -5.53 -6.18 -0.51
CA PHE A 94 -4.53 -7.17 -0.12
C PHE A 94 -3.13 -6.73 -0.54
N PHE A 95 -2.98 -6.32 -1.81
CA PHE A 95 -1.67 -5.98 -2.36
C PHE A 95 -1.11 -4.69 -1.76
N ASN A 96 -1.94 -3.66 -1.57
CA ASN A 96 -1.54 -2.41 -0.95
C ASN A 96 -1.08 -2.63 0.50
N SER A 97 -1.84 -3.38 1.31
CA SER A 97 -1.44 -3.69 2.67
C SER A 97 -0.23 -4.63 2.75
N LEU A 98 -0.08 -5.56 1.81
CA LEU A 98 1.12 -6.39 1.70
C LEU A 98 2.37 -5.54 1.49
N VAL A 99 2.32 -4.60 0.54
CA VAL A 99 3.44 -3.71 0.25
C VAL A 99 3.68 -2.75 1.42
N GLY A 100 2.61 -2.22 2.03
CA GLY A 100 2.68 -1.40 3.25
C GLY A 100 3.37 -2.13 4.40
N GLY A 101 3.02 -3.40 4.65
CA GLY A 101 3.63 -4.26 5.66
C GLY A 101 5.13 -4.45 5.40
N ILE A 102 5.53 -4.73 4.16
CA ILE A 102 6.95 -4.86 3.79
C ILE A 102 7.72 -3.55 4.06
N ILE A 103 7.17 -2.41 3.63
CA ILE A 103 7.84 -1.11 3.74
C ILE A 103 7.95 -0.66 5.19
N LEU A 104 6.84 -0.70 5.95
CA LEU A 104 6.83 -0.26 7.34
C LEU A 104 7.66 -1.18 8.23
N PHE A 105 7.61 -2.49 8.02
CA PHE A 105 8.44 -3.40 8.80
C PHE A 105 9.93 -3.23 8.49
N ASN A 106 10.30 -2.99 7.22
CA ASN A 106 11.67 -2.61 6.84
C ASN A 106 12.12 -1.33 7.56
N PHE A 107 11.28 -0.30 7.55
CA PHE A 107 11.57 0.97 8.20
C PHE A 107 11.79 0.79 9.72
N VAL A 108 10.87 0.09 10.39
CA VAL A 108 10.94 -0.20 11.83
C VAL A 108 12.21 -0.97 12.20
N VAL A 109 12.49 -2.07 11.49
CA VAL A 109 13.69 -2.91 11.74
C VAL A 109 14.97 -2.10 11.59
N LEU A 110 15.04 -1.21 10.58
CA LEU A 110 16.21 -0.38 10.32
C LEU A 110 16.39 0.76 11.32
N LYS A 111 15.31 1.31 11.90
CA LYS A 111 15.36 2.42 12.87
C LYS A 111 15.60 1.91 14.29
N LEU A 112 14.97 0.79 14.67
CA LEU A 112 15.11 0.20 15.99
C LEU A 112 16.35 -0.71 16.13
N HIS A 113 17.19 -0.82 15.09
CA HIS A 113 18.40 -1.64 15.09
C HIS A 113 18.17 -3.10 15.50
N LEU A 114 16.99 -3.67 15.22
CA LEU A 114 16.62 -5.05 15.56
C LEU A 114 17.50 -6.12 14.89
N ASN A 115 18.37 -5.69 13.95
CA ASN A 115 19.35 -6.52 13.24
C ASN A 115 20.79 -6.34 13.75
N LYS A 116 21.06 -5.57 14.81
CA LYS A 116 22.40 -5.56 15.42
C LYS A 116 22.66 -6.95 16.00
N LYS A 117 23.81 -7.55 15.62
CA LYS A 117 24.28 -8.90 16.02
C LYS A 117 23.77 -9.29 17.40
N GLU A 118 22.63 -9.95 17.38
CA GLU A 118 22.06 -10.59 18.54
C GLU A 118 22.97 -11.78 18.83
N THR A 119 23.51 -11.83 20.04
CA THR A 119 24.19 -13.02 20.53
C THR A 119 23.25 -14.23 20.42
N PRO A 120 23.76 -15.47 20.31
CA PRO A 120 22.96 -16.69 20.09
C PRO A 120 21.83 -16.92 21.13
N ALA A 121 21.82 -16.16 22.23
CA ALA A 121 20.80 -16.18 23.27
C ALA A 121 19.52 -15.40 22.93
N HIS A 122 19.54 -14.52 21.92
CA HIS A 122 18.35 -13.83 21.47
C HIS A 122 17.58 -14.72 20.48
N LYS A 123 16.67 -15.52 21.05
CA LYS A 123 15.76 -16.40 20.31
C LYS A 123 15.01 -15.65 19.21
N LEU A 124 14.66 -16.40 18.17
CA LEU A 124 13.84 -16.03 17.00
C LEU A 124 12.62 -15.12 17.30
N ILE A 125 12.13 -15.15 18.54
CA ILE A 125 11.01 -14.36 19.05
C ILE A 125 11.48 -13.76 20.37
N SER A 126 12.20 -12.64 20.33
CA SER A 126 12.26 -11.78 21.51
C SER A 126 10.91 -11.07 21.63
N GLU A 127 10.39 -10.91 22.84
CA GLU A 127 9.06 -10.32 23.08
C GLU A 127 8.89 -8.97 22.35
N HIS A 128 9.97 -8.19 22.30
CA HIS A 128 10.08 -6.94 21.57
C HIS A 128 9.83 -7.10 20.04
N LYS A 129 10.34 -8.15 19.40
CA LYS A 129 10.13 -8.41 17.97
C LYS A 129 8.68 -8.78 17.68
N LEU A 130 8.06 -9.59 18.54
CA LEU A 130 6.65 -9.96 18.39
C LEU A 130 5.74 -8.73 18.53
N ILE A 131 6.00 -7.88 19.54
CA ILE A 131 5.27 -6.62 19.72
C ILE A 131 5.43 -5.74 18.48
N MET A 132 6.64 -5.60 17.91
CA MET A 132 6.84 -4.79 16.69
C MET A 132 6.11 -5.35 15.47
N ILE A 133 6.06 -6.68 15.31
CA ILE A 133 5.28 -7.33 14.24
C ILE A 133 3.80 -6.96 14.38
N ILE A 134 3.24 -7.11 15.59
CA ILE A 134 1.84 -6.78 15.87
C ILE A 134 1.57 -5.29 15.62
N LEU A 135 2.46 -4.40 16.07
CA LEU A 135 2.31 -2.96 15.87
C LEU A 135 2.36 -2.55 14.40
N VAL A 136 3.21 -3.19 13.58
CA VAL A 136 3.24 -2.90 12.14
C VAL A 136 1.98 -3.41 11.45
N ILE A 137 1.52 -4.61 11.79
CA ILE A 137 0.26 -5.14 11.25
C ILE A 137 -0.90 -4.19 11.62
N ALA A 138 -1.01 -3.84 12.90
CA ALA A 138 -2.02 -2.91 13.39
C ALA A 138 -1.94 -1.56 12.66
N LEU A 139 -0.74 -0.99 12.50
CA LEU A 139 -0.57 0.29 11.81
C LEU A 139 -1.00 0.23 10.35
N VAL A 140 -0.63 -0.83 9.60
CA VAL A 140 -1.07 -0.98 8.20
C VAL A 140 -2.58 -1.13 8.12
N THR A 141 -3.17 -1.98 8.96
CA THR A 141 -4.63 -2.16 8.99
C THR A 141 -5.34 -0.87 9.35
N THR A 142 -4.86 -0.12 10.35
CA THR A 142 -5.42 1.19 10.72
C THR A 142 -5.32 2.19 9.58
N LEU A 143 -4.21 2.24 8.85
CA LEU A 143 -4.10 3.10 7.67
C LEU A 143 -5.12 2.71 6.59
N GLY A 144 -5.34 1.41 6.36
CA GLY A 144 -6.40 0.92 5.48
C GLY A 144 -7.78 1.38 5.94
N THR A 145 -8.13 1.14 7.22
CA THR A 145 -9.40 1.61 7.80
C THR A 145 -9.57 3.13 7.72
N MET A 146 -8.49 3.90 7.83
CA MET A 146 -8.57 5.36 7.67
C MET A 146 -8.95 5.77 6.24
N VAL A 147 -8.52 5.02 5.22
CA VAL A 147 -8.94 5.25 3.83
C VAL A 147 -10.43 4.97 3.70
N GLU A 148 -10.91 3.81 4.17
CA GLU A 148 -12.36 3.49 4.20
C GLU A 148 -13.19 4.58 4.88
N LEU A 149 -12.73 5.05 6.04
CA LEU A 149 -13.43 6.09 6.78
C LEU A 149 -13.46 7.41 5.99
N LEU A 150 -12.39 7.77 5.28
CA LEU A 150 -12.37 8.96 4.43
C LEU A 150 -13.33 8.84 3.25
N GLU A 151 -13.47 7.64 2.68
CA GLU A 151 -14.45 7.35 1.63
C GLU A 151 -15.88 7.45 2.16
N PHE A 152 -16.18 6.81 3.29
CA PHE A 152 -17.47 6.92 3.99
C PHE A 152 -17.82 8.35 4.38
N PHE A 153 -16.85 9.11 4.92
CA PHE A 153 -17.05 10.52 5.26
C PHE A 153 -17.33 11.35 4.01
N GLY A 154 -16.57 11.15 2.94
CA GLY A 154 -16.82 11.80 1.66
C GLY A 154 -18.25 11.57 1.18
N PHE A 155 -18.66 10.30 1.13
CA PHE A 155 -20.02 9.91 0.79
C PHE A 155 -21.09 10.58 1.68
N SER A 156 -20.88 10.57 3.00
CA SER A 156 -21.85 11.10 3.96
C SER A 156 -22.09 12.61 3.83
N PHE A 157 -21.07 13.37 3.41
CA PHE A 157 -21.16 14.83 3.32
C PHE A 157 -21.46 15.34 1.90
N LEU A 158 -21.04 14.63 0.86
CA LEU A 158 -21.13 15.08 -0.53
C LEU A 158 -22.11 14.25 -1.37
N GLY A 159 -22.48 13.05 -0.93
CA GLY A 159 -23.45 12.15 -1.58
C GLY A 159 -22.83 10.99 -2.36
N THR A 160 -23.67 10.21 -3.04
CA THR A 160 -23.27 9.06 -3.88
C THR A 160 -22.34 9.51 -5.00
N GLY A 161 -21.17 8.87 -5.14
CA GLY A 161 -20.24 9.17 -6.22
C GLY A 161 -19.34 10.39 -6.01
N ASP A 162 -19.42 11.01 -4.83
CA ASP A 162 -18.65 12.18 -4.41
C ASP A 162 -17.90 11.88 -3.09
N GLY A 163 -17.03 10.87 -3.03
CA GLY A 163 -16.09 10.75 -1.90
C GLY A 163 -15.24 12.03 -1.71
N ILE A 164 -14.36 12.11 -0.70
CA ILE A 164 -13.36 13.20 -0.61
C ILE A 164 -12.49 13.28 -1.88
N LEU A 165 -12.40 12.15 -2.60
CA LEU A 165 -11.72 11.99 -3.89
C LEU A 165 -12.66 11.99 -5.11
N PHE A 166 -13.96 12.21 -4.90
CA PHE A 166 -15.02 12.11 -5.91
C PHE A 166 -15.11 10.73 -6.60
N TYR A 167 -14.70 9.67 -5.91
CA TYR A 167 -14.73 8.29 -6.38
C TYR A 167 -15.38 7.34 -5.36
N GLY A 168 -15.89 6.19 -5.87
CA GLY A 168 -16.61 5.16 -5.11
C GLY A 168 -18.14 5.30 -5.20
N SER A 169 -18.87 4.18 -5.15
CA SER A 169 -20.34 4.18 -4.95
C SER A 169 -20.74 4.94 -3.68
N GLY A 170 -19.78 5.05 -2.76
CA GLY A 170 -19.92 5.65 -1.46
C GLY A 170 -20.61 4.68 -0.51
N ASP A 171 -20.10 4.61 0.71
CA ASP A 171 -20.55 3.64 1.70
C ASP A 171 -21.93 3.98 2.25
N GLY A 172 -22.95 3.55 1.50
CA GLY A 172 -24.36 3.69 1.82
C GLY A 172 -24.73 3.04 3.16
N ILE A 173 -25.64 3.70 3.89
CA ILE A 173 -26.03 3.41 5.29
C ILE A 173 -26.53 1.96 5.52
N PHE A 174 -26.96 1.22 4.48
CA PHE A 174 -27.64 -0.07 4.64
C PHE A 174 -27.09 -1.27 3.84
N GLN A 175 -26.15 -1.08 2.90
CA GLN A 175 -25.57 -2.18 2.10
C GLN A 175 -24.08 -2.44 2.37
N ASN A 176 -23.34 -1.48 2.95
CA ASN A 176 -21.88 -1.46 2.83
C ASN A 176 -21.10 -1.81 4.11
N TYR A 177 -21.76 -2.04 5.25
CA TYR A 177 -21.03 -2.47 6.46
C TYR A 177 -20.30 -3.81 6.26
N SER A 178 -20.86 -4.70 5.44
CA SER A 178 -20.20 -5.96 5.10
C SER A 178 -18.96 -5.74 4.23
N ASP A 179 -18.97 -4.71 3.38
CA ASP A 179 -17.91 -4.40 2.43
C ASP A 179 -16.69 -3.85 3.17
N THR A 180 -16.89 -2.78 3.94
CA THR A 180 -15.85 -2.19 4.80
C THR A 180 -15.20 -3.23 5.74
N MET A 181 -15.97 -4.17 6.27
CA MET A 181 -15.42 -5.25 7.11
C MET A 181 -14.57 -6.24 6.30
N VAL A 182 -14.98 -6.57 5.08
CA VAL A 182 -14.17 -7.39 4.16
C VAL A 182 -12.88 -6.66 3.82
N ASP A 183 -12.91 -5.36 3.51
CA ASP A 183 -11.70 -4.60 3.16
C ASP A 183 -10.74 -4.50 4.33
N VAL A 184 -11.24 -4.25 5.54
CA VAL A 184 -10.42 -4.28 6.76
C VAL A 184 -9.80 -5.66 7.00
N LEU A 185 -10.54 -6.75 6.79
CA LEU A 185 -10.01 -8.11 6.91
C LEU A 185 -8.95 -8.40 5.84
N VAL A 186 -9.19 -7.98 4.60
CA VAL A 186 -8.27 -8.18 3.48
C VAL A 186 -6.99 -7.35 3.68
N ASN A 187 -7.11 -6.11 4.15
CA ASN A 187 -5.99 -5.26 4.56
C ASN A 187 -5.17 -5.92 5.69
N LEU A 188 -5.84 -6.50 6.70
CA LEU A 188 -5.18 -7.26 7.78
C LEU A 188 -4.40 -8.46 7.24
N ILE A 189 -5.02 -9.27 6.38
CA ILE A 189 -4.38 -10.44 5.77
C ILE A 189 -3.18 -10.01 4.93
N GLY A 190 -3.32 -8.95 4.11
CA GLY A 190 -2.23 -8.36 3.34
C GLY A 190 -1.07 -7.93 4.23
N ALA A 191 -1.35 -7.18 5.30
CA ALA A 191 -0.34 -6.73 6.26
C ALA A 191 0.43 -7.88 6.91
N ILE A 192 -0.27 -8.95 7.33
CA ILE A 192 0.33 -10.16 7.89
C ILE A 192 1.29 -10.79 6.87
N PHE A 193 0.86 -10.97 5.62
CA PHE A 193 1.69 -11.54 4.56
C PHE A 193 2.91 -10.67 4.26
N GLY A 194 2.74 -9.35 4.22
CA GLY A 194 3.84 -8.40 4.03
C GLY A 194 4.93 -8.53 5.08
N VAL A 195 4.54 -8.61 6.36
CA VAL A 195 5.49 -8.79 7.47
C VAL A 195 6.17 -10.16 7.40
N ILE A 196 5.42 -11.24 7.12
CA ILE A 196 5.98 -12.59 6.97
C ILE A 196 7.00 -12.65 5.84
N ILE A 197 6.68 -12.09 4.65
CA ILE A 197 7.58 -12.08 3.49
C ILE A 197 8.88 -11.35 3.83
N TYR A 198 8.79 -10.18 4.47
CA TYR A 198 9.99 -9.46 4.89
C TYR A 198 10.81 -10.27 5.90
N TYR A 199 10.15 -10.89 6.87
CA TYR A 199 10.79 -11.69 7.90
C TYR A 199 11.56 -12.86 7.30
N LEU A 200 10.94 -13.61 6.38
CA LEU A 200 11.58 -14.73 5.66
C LEU A 200 12.75 -14.27 4.79
N LYS A 201 12.62 -13.14 4.09
CA LYS A 201 13.70 -12.52 3.30
C LYS A 201 14.89 -12.14 4.19
N SER A 202 14.61 -11.59 5.37
CA SER A 202 15.64 -11.17 6.33
C SER A 202 16.35 -12.36 6.96
N TYR A 203 15.61 -13.41 7.31
CA TYR A 203 16.17 -14.65 7.88
C TYR A 203 17.14 -15.34 6.92
N LYS A 204 16.77 -15.49 5.65
CA LYS A 204 17.65 -16.09 4.62
C LYS A 204 18.97 -15.35 4.46
N LYS A 205 19.00 -14.04 4.72
CA LYS A 205 20.21 -13.22 4.63
C LYS A 205 21.14 -13.37 5.85
N ILE A 206 20.62 -13.85 6.98
CA ILE A 206 21.42 -14.09 8.19
C ILE A 206 22.10 -15.46 8.13
N VAL A 207 21.42 -16.48 7.60
CA VAL A 207 21.92 -17.86 7.54
C VAL A 207 22.92 -18.10 6.39
N SER A 208 23.00 -17.19 5.40
CA SER A 208 23.87 -17.32 4.22
C SER A 208 25.27 -16.69 4.38
N PHE A 209 25.68 -16.37 5.61
CA PHE A 209 27.04 -15.95 5.98
C PHE A 209 27.70 -17.01 6.85
#